data_AF-A0A6V1S634-F1
#
_entry.id   AF-A0A6V1S634-F1
#
_cell.length_a   1.000
_cell.length_b   1.000
_cell.length_c   1.000
_cell.angle_alpha   90.00
_cell.angle_beta   90.00
_cell.angle_gamma   90.00
#
_symmetry.space_group_name_H-M   'P 1'
#
loop_
_entity.id
_entity.type
_entity.pdbx_description
1 polymer ?
#
loop_
_entity_poly.entity_id
_entity_poly.type
_entity_poly.pdbx_seq_one_letter_code
_entity_poly.pdbx_strand_id
1 'polypeptide(L)'
;MSWVGQPGQPGQPVFVQGGMVLQPYTGQPVPPGAQVVIMNPNPAQAGVTYTSQPPTSQPRMISGSRNAPPPPPHDTKQAYCGSHCMSRSMLVGGIYLAAVILMGLVSIFVPLALVLMAVAPAAVLLAALEREYWFAVTRCQMAAVFLEAVVWMLPLTVVLLIYLLFLKEPMGLPETGLCAECLGGYAFQAYVVAGLLEEALKYVTIRRQLGKPHIQDPRALVVYGCCAAAGFATVENIGYVASGNVAVGIARALTSIPLHCATGIFIGCMLARQQFEGKAYGPLQILFAPVLIHGTYDMVLFTTSYGSGEAWAVVTGFFAAVFVIVVSYFILRQMVVDLQRKFPPVDLHFLIDAGEVPVPSASCCCHVASALPLCCIK
;
A
#
# COMPACT_ATOMS: atom_id res chain seq x y z
N MET A 1 11.00 -48.89 -32.44
CA MET A 1 10.77 -48.80 -33.89
C MET A 1 10.39 -47.38 -34.23
N SER A 2 11.23 -46.74 -35.03
CA SER A 2 11.17 -45.36 -35.48
C SER A 2 10.02 -45.12 -36.45
N TRP A 3 9.27 -44.02 -36.29
CA TRP A 3 8.72 -43.25 -37.41
C TRP A 3 8.74 -41.76 -37.07
N VAL A 4 9.67 -41.08 -37.72
CA VAL A 4 9.68 -39.62 -37.90
C VAL A 4 8.64 -39.34 -38.99
N GLY A 5 7.55 -38.65 -38.62
CA GLY A 5 6.52 -38.19 -39.55
C GLY A 5 6.50 -36.66 -39.59
N GLN A 6 6.77 -36.12 -40.77
CA GLN A 6 6.97 -34.69 -41.06
C GLN A 6 5.77 -33.79 -40.68
N PRO A 7 5.98 -32.48 -40.48
CA PRO A 7 4.88 -31.52 -40.33
C PRO A 7 4.11 -31.44 -41.66
N GLY A 8 2.84 -31.86 -41.62
CA GLY A 8 1.94 -31.78 -42.77
C GLY A 8 1.75 -30.33 -43.24
N GLN A 9 1.84 -30.12 -44.55
CA GLN A 9 1.52 -28.83 -45.19
C GLN A 9 0.04 -28.44 -44.97
N PRO A 10 -0.27 -27.15 -44.89
CA PRO A 10 -1.64 -26.67 -44.68
C PRO A 10 -2.54 -27.04 -45.87
N GLY A 11 -3.59 -27.84 -45.62
CA GLY A 11 -4.68 -28.02 -46.59
C GLY A 11 -5.27 -29.43 -46.78
N GLN A 12 -4.80 -30.47 -46.10
CA GLN A 12 -5.35 -31.84 -46.26
C GLN A 12 -6.30 -32.20 -45.09
N PRO A 13 -7.53 -32.70 -45.37
CA PRO A 13 -8.45 -33.14 -44.32
C PRO A 13 -8.06 -34.51 -43.75
N VAL A 14 -8.14 -34.65 -42.42
CA VAL A 14 -7.94 -35.92 -41.70
C VAL A 14 -9.29 -36.61 -41.52
N PHE A 15 -9.44 -37.85 -41.99
CA PHE A 15 -10.65 -38.63 -41.83
C PHE A 15 -10.62 -39.42 -40.52
N VAL A 16 -11.64 -39.24 -39.67
CA VAL A 16 -11.90 -40.08 -38.50
C VAL A 16 -13.26 -40.77 -38.67
N GLN A 17 -13.28 -42.08 -38.44
CA GLN A 17 -14.44 -42.94 -38.62
C GLN A 17 -15.50 -42.63 -37.55
N GLY A 18 -16.54 -41.88 -37.93
CA GLY A 18 -17.58 -41.42 -37.00
C GLY A 18 -18.15 -40.05 -37.37
N GLY A 19 -18.56 -39.85 -38.62
CA GLY A 19 -19.60 -38.88 -39.00
C GLY A 19 -19.37 -37.38 -38.82
N MET A 20 -18.20 -36.88 -38.41
CA MET A 20 -17.95 -35.42 -38.36
C MET A 20 -16.66 -35.04 -39.11
N VAL A 21 -16.84 -34.28 -40.19
CA VAL A 21 -15.76 -33.64 -40.95
C VAL A 21 -15.37 -32.36 -40.22
N LEU A 22 -14.17 -32.31 -39.63
CA LEU A 22 -13.61 -31.10 -39.02
C LEU A 22 -12.80 -30.34 -40.07
N GLN A 23 -13.22 -29.10 -40.39
CA GLN A 23 -12.43 -28.20 -41.23
C GLN A 23 -11.40 -27.41 -40.38
N PRO A 24 -10.20 -27.12 -40.91
CA PRO A 24 -9.25 -26.22 -40.26
C PRO A 24 -9.81 -24.80 -40.17
N TYR A 25 -9.54 -24.11 -39.06
CA TYR A 25 -10.02 -22.74 -38.80
C TYR A 25 -9.37 -21.72 -39.75
N THR A 26 -10.16 -21.12 -40.64
CA THR A 26 -9.68 -20.18 -41.68
C THR A 26 -9.72 -18.70 -41.28
N GLY A 27 -9.81 -18.40 -39.97
CA GLY A 27 -9.68 -17.02 -39.47
C GLY A 27 -10.91 -16.12 -39.69
N GLN A 28 -12.07 -16.66 -40.07
CA GLN A 28 -13.33 -15.93 -40.10
C GLN A 28 -14.05 -15.96 -38.73
N PRO A 29 -14.87 -14.95 -38.38
CA PRO A 29 -15.61 -14.94 -37.12
C PRO A 29 -16.61 -16.10 -37.03
N VAL A 30 -16.62 -16.81 -35.91
CA VAL A 30 -17.54 -17.93 -35.68
C VAL A 30 -18.96 -17.39 -35.44
N PRO A 31 -19.99 -17.94 -36.11
CA PRO A 31 -21.37 -17.50 -35.90
C PRO A 31 -21.86 -17.84 -34.47
N PRO A 32 -22.79 -17.04 -33.91
CA PRO A 32 -23.33 -17.27 -32.58
C PRO A 32 -24.01 -18.65 -32.48
N GLY A 33 -23.57 -19.49 -31.54
CA GLY A 33 -24.15 -20.81 -31.26
C GLY A 33 -23.36 -22.02 -31.78
N ALA A 34 -22.22 -21.83 -32.45
CA ALA A 34 -21.38 -22.95 -32.88
C ALA A 34 -20.57 -23.55 -31.71
N GLN A 35 -20.50 -24.88 -31.64
CA GLN A 35 -19.66 -25.59 -30.67
C GLN A 35 -18.22 -25.68 -31.17
N VAL A 36 -17.27 -25.14 -30.40
CA VAL A 36 -15.84 -25.23 -30.69
C VAL A 36 -15.22 -26.27 -29.75
N VAL A 37 -14.69 -27.35 -30.31
CA VAL A 37 -14.00 -28.40 -29.56
C VAL A 37 -12.49 -28.19 -29.71
N ILE A 38 -11.82 -27.82 -28.62
CA ILE A 38 -10.36 -27.68 -28.57
C ILE A 38 -9.78 -28.97 -27.97
N MET A 39 -9.03 -29.76 -28.74
CA MET A 39 -8.34 -30.94 -28.21
C MET A 39 -7.05 -30.50 -27.50
N ASN A 40 -6.93 -30.82 -26.21
CA ASN A 40 -5.73 -30.63 -25.39
C ASN A 40 -4.83 -31.88 -25.51
N PRO A 41 -3.50 -31.79 -25.72
CA PRO A 41 -2.64 -32.97 -25.95
C PRO A 41 -2.37 -33.84 -24.71
N ASN A 42 -2.99 -33.58 -23.56
CA ASN A 42 -2.68 -34.26 -22.30
C ASN A 42 -3.69 -35.41 -22.01
N PRO A 43 -3.27 -36.70 -21.94
CA PRO A 43 -4.19 -37.84 -21.89
C PRO A 43 -5.04 -37.96 -20.62
N ALA A 44 -4.79 -37.17 -19.58
CA ALA A 44 -5.46 -37.29 -18.28
C ALA A 44 -6.76 -36.46 -18.15
N GLN A 45 -7.19 -35.73 -19.19
CA GLN A 45 -8.38 -34.87 -19.13
C GLN A 45 -9.32 -34.99 -20.36
N ALA A 46 -9.31 -36.13 -21.05
CA ALA A 46 -10.25 -36.38 -22.13
C ALA A 46 -11.64 -36.72 -21.55
N GLY A 47 -12.52 -35.73 -21.43
CA GLY A 47 -13.92 -35.99 -21.05
C GLY A 47 -14.76 -34.82 -20.52
N VAL A 48 -14.24 -33.59 -20.46
CA VAL A 48 -15.03 -32.47 -19.91
C VAL A 48 -15.64 -31.64 -21.03
N THR A 49 -16.94 -31.80 -21.24
CA THR A 49 -17.76 -30.95 -22.12
C THR A 49 -18.03 -29.62 -21.38
N TYR A 50 -17.43 -28.52 -21.83
CA TYR A 50 -17.71 -27.19 -21.29
C TYR A 50 -18.79 -26.50 -22.13
N THR A 51 -19.98 -26.30 -21.56
CA THR A 51 -20.93 -25.30 -22.07
C THR A 51 -20.37 -23.91 -21.79
N SER A 52 -20.27 -23.08 -22.82
CA SER A 52 -19.75 -21.72 -22.73
C SER A 52 -20.67 -20.82 -21.90
N GLN A 53 -20.42 -20.75 -20.59
CA GLN A 53 -20.66 -19.52 -19.84
C GLN A 53 -19.30 -18.89 -19.53
N PRO A 54 -19.10 -17.59 -19.81
CA PRO A 54 -17.82 -16.95 -19.54
C PRO A 54 -17.57 -16.88 -18.02
N PRO A 55 -16.34 -17.14 -17.55
CA PRO A 55 -15.99 -17.04 -16.15
C PRO A 55 -16.07 -15.57 -15.70
N THR A 56 -16.94 -15.32 -14.72
CA THR A 56 -17.08 -14.03 -14.03
C THR A 56 -15.87 -13.78 -13.13
N SER A 57 -14.77 -13.28 -13.69
CA SER A 57 -13.63 -12.74 -12.91
C SER A 57 -12.76 -11.77 -13.70
N GLN A 58 -13.39 -10.84 -14.43
CA GLN A 58 -12.74 -9.61 -14.88
C GLN A 58 -13.35 -8.43 -14.11
N PRO A 59 -12.58 -7.39 -13.73
CA PRO A 59 -13.19 -6.14 -13.32
C PRO A 59 -14.03 -5.67 -14.50
N ARG A 60 -15.35 -5.61 -14.29
CA ARG A 60 -16.32 -5.14 -15.27
C ARG A 60 -15.97 -3.67 -15.56
N MET A 61 -15.24 -3.41 -16.64
CA MET A 61 -15.38 -2.13 -17.32
C MET A 61 -16.84 -2.04 -17.72
N ILE A 62 -17.58 -1.18 -17.04
CA ILE A 62 -18.99 -0.94 -17.30
C ILE A 62 -19.08 -0.38 -18.72
N SER A 63 -19.49 -1.25 -19.65
CA SER A 63 -19.97 -0.87 -20.97
C SER A 63 -21.11 0.12 -20.76
N GLY A 64 -20.95 1.32 -21.32
CA GLY A 64 -21.70 2.52 -20.97
C GLY A 64 -23.22 2.38 -20.87
N SER A 65 -23.77 3.10 -19.89
CA SER A 65 -25.14 3.62 -19.97
C SER A 65 -25.30 4.36 -21.29
N ARG A 66 -26.22 3.89 -22.15
CA ARG A 66 -26.52 4.50 -23.45
C ARG A 66 -27.08 5.93 -23.35
N ASN A 67 -27.27 6.48 -22.15
CA ASN A 67 -27.85 7.80 -21.91
C ASN A 67 -27.07 8.66 -20.91
N ALA A 68 -25.83 8.32 -20.57
CA ALA A 68 -24.99 9.23 -19.79
C ALA A 68 -24.51 10.39 -20.68
N PRO A 69 -24.69 11.67 -20.28
CA PRO A 69 -24.04 12.76 -20.99
C PRO A 69 -22.52 12.49 -21.02
N PRO A 70 -21.84 12.74 -22.15
CA PRO A 70 -20.41 12.55 -22.24
C PRO A 70 -19.75 13.34 -21.10
N PRO A 71 -18.76 12.75 -20.40
CA PRO A 71 -18.00 13.50 -19.41
C PRO A 71 -17.46 14.78 -20.09
N PRO A 72 -17.44 15.91 -19.37
CA PRO A 72 -16.94 17.15 -19.94
C PRO A 72 -15.55 16.89 -20.55
N PRO A 73 -15.23 17.47 -21.71
CA PRO A 73 -13.96 17.22 -22.37
C PRO A 73 -12.83 17.57 -21.39
N HIS A 74 -12.19 16.53 -20.86
CA HIS A 74 -11.03 16.71 -20.02
C HIS A 74 -9.90 17.16 -20.94
N ASP A 75 -9.50 18.41 -20.75
CA ASP A 75 -8.32 18.98 -21.38
C ASP A 75 -7.12 18.08 -21.08
N THR A 76 -6.72 17.30 -22.07
CA THR A 76 -5.57 16.37 -22.06
C THR A 76 -4.21 17.06 -21.82
N LYS A 77 -4.22 18.35 -21.46
CA LYS A 77 -3.04 19.16 -21.14
C LYS A 77 -3.08 19.74 -19.72
N GLN A 78 -3.48 18.97 -18.70
CA GLN A 78 -2.97 19.28 -17.37
C GLN A 78 -1.46 19.01 -17.33
N ALA A 79 -0.69 20.06 -17.60
CA ALA A 79 0.76 20.08 -17.42
C ALA A 79 1.05 19.66 -15.97
N TYR A 80 1.47 18.41 -15.81
CA TYR A 80 1.65 17.74 -14.52
C TYR A 80 2.95 18.18 -13.84
N CYS A 81 3.15 19.50 -13.70
CA CYS A 81 3.99 20.21 -12.73
C CYS A 81 3.96 21.72 -13.04
N GLY A 82 2.86 22.41 -12.74
CA GLY A 82 2.84 23.88 -12.70
C GLY A 82 3.42 24.43 -11.39
N SER A 83 3.65 25.74 -11.31
CA SER A 83 4.00 26.47 -10.07
C SER A 83 3.01 26.18 -8.92
N HIS A 84 1.76 25.86 -9.25
CA HIS A 84 0.73 25.44 -8.31
C HIS A 84 1.03 24.11 -7.57
N CYS A 85 1.72 23.15 -8.21
CA CYS A 85 2.07 21.87 -7.57
C CYS A 85 3.14 22.05 -6.48
N MET A 86 4.15 22.87 -6.78
CA MET A 86 5.20 23.20 -5.81
C MET A 86 4.63 24.02 -4.66
N SER A 87 3.79 25.02 -4.94
CA SER A 87 3.14 25.85 -3.92
C SER A 87 2.24 25.02 -2.97
N ARG A 88 1.44 24.09 -3.49
CA ARG A 88 0.63 23.18 -2.67
C ARG A 88 1.48 22.27 -1.79
N SER A 89 2.53 21.68 -2.34
CA SER A 89 3.44 20.81 -1.57
C SER A 89 4.14 21.57 -0.46
N MET A 90 4.61 22.80 -0.75
CA MET A 90 5.22 23.68 0.26
C MET A 90 4.22 24.11 1.33
N LEU A 91 2.96 24.35 0.97
CA LEU A 91 1.90 24.67 1.94
C LEU A 91 1.64 23.49 2.89
N VAL A 92 1.46 22.28 2.37
CA VAL A 92 1.24 21.09 3.20
C VAL A 92 2.45 20.81 4.10
N GLY A 93 3.67 20.90 3.55
CA GLY A 93 4.90 20.78 4.33
C GLY A 93 5.03 21.86 5.41
N GLY A 94 4.67 23.10 5.10
CA GLY A 94 4.64 24.20 6.05
C GLY A 94 3.64 23.98 7.19
N ILE A 95 2.41 23.53 6.87
CA ILE A 95 1.39 23.18 7.87
C ILE A 95 1.86 22.01 8.74
N TYR A 96 2.49 21.00 8.14
CA TYR A 96 3.05 19.86 8.85
C TYR A 96 4.13 20.28 9.85
N LEU A 97 5.11 21.07 9.41
CA LEU A 97 6.18 21.59 10.27
C LEU A 97 5.62 22.50 11.37
N ALA A 98 4.68 23.39 11.03
CA ALA A 98 4.03 24.24 12.01
C ALA A 98 3.26 23.43 13.06
N ALA A 99 2.56 22.37 12.67
CA ALA A 99 1.86 21.49 13.60
C ALA A 99 2.83 20.78 14.55
N VAL A 100 3.95 20.24 14.04
CA VAL A 100 4.97 19.59 14.87
C VAL A 100 5.61 20.59 15.85
N ILE A 101 6.03 21.76 15.36
CA ILE A 101 6.68 22.79 16.19
C ILE A 101 5.70 23.32 17.26
N LEU A 102 4.46 23.63 16.87
CA LEU A 102 3.44 24.15 17.79
C LEU A 102 3.14 23.12 18.88
N MET A 103 2.88 21.86 18.53
CA MET A 103 2.64 20.81 19.53
C MET A 103 3.87 20.56 20.40
N GLY A 104 5.07 20.65 19.83
CA GLY A 104 6.35 20.66 20.55
C GLY A 104 6.42 21.72 21.64
N LEU A 105 6.14 22.98 21.28
CA LEU A 105 6.16 24.11 22.21
C LEU A 105 5.07 24.00 23.29
N VAL A 106 3.85 23.61 22.91
CA VAL A 106 2.73 23.46 23.86
C VAL A 106 3.01 22.31 24.83
N SER A 107 3.72 21.27 24.40
CA SER A 107 4.05 20.12 25.25
C SER A 107 4.93 20.45 26.46
N ILE A 108 5.64 21.58 26.43
CA ILE A 108 6.41 22.11 27.57
C ILE A 108 5.48 22.48 28.73
N PHE A 109 4.27 22.96 28.42
CA PHE A 109 3.31 23.45 29.41
C PHE A 109 2.20 22.44 29.72
N VAL A 110 1.84 21.60 28.73
CA VAL A 110 0.70 20.71 28.82
C VAL A 110 1.13 19.29 28.40
N PRO A 111 1.26 18.34 29.35
CA PRO A 111 1.60 16.96 29.03
C PRO A 111 0.62 16.30 28.05
N LEU A 112 -0.65 16.73 28.00
CA LEU A 112 -1.60 16.24 27.00
C LEU A 112 -1.18 16.57 25.55
N ALA A 113 -0.47 17.69 25.34
CA ALA A 113 0.00 18.08 24.01
C ALA A 113 1.09 17.15 23.45
N LEU A 114 1.71 16.33 24.31
CA LEU A 114 2.60 15.25 23.91
C LEU A 114 1.86 14.17 23.10
N VAL A 115 0.68 13.75 23.57
CA VAL A 115 -0.16 12.79 22.83
C VAL A 115 -0.67 13.41 21.53
N LEU A 116 -1.02 14.70 21.54
CA LEU A 116 -1.42 15.42 20.33
C LEU A 116 -0.28 15.51 19.31
N MET A 117 0.97 15.65 19.75
CA MET A 117 2.15 15.63 18.88
C MET A 117 2.32 14.28 18.17
N ALA A 118 1.89 13.18 18.79
CA ALA A 118 1.95 11.87 18.16
C ALA A 118 0.87 11.64 17.09
N VAL A 119 -0.26 12.35 17.19
CA VAL A 119 -1.42 12.17 16.30
C VAL A 119 -1.49 13.25 15.22
N ALA A 120 -1.21 14.50 15.55
CA ALA A 120 -1.40 15.65 14.66
C ALA A 120 -0.65 15.56 13.32
N PRO A 121 0.64 15.14 13.27
CA PRO A 121 1.37 15.07 12.01
C PRO A 121 0.76 14.04 11.06
N ALA A 122 0.39 12.87 11.58
CA ALA A 122 -0.33 11.84 10.83
C ALA A 122 -1.68 12.38 10.31
N ALA A 123 -2.45 13.06 11.16
CA ALA A 123 -3.73 13.65 10.78
C ALA A 123 -3.59 14.70 9.66
N VAL A 124 -2.55 15.55 9.71
CA VAL A 124 -2.26 16.54 8.66
C VAL A 124 -1.98 15.85 7.32
N LEU A 125 -1.16 14.79 7.31
CA LEU A 125 -0.85 14.04 6.08
C LEU A 125 -2.10 13.35 5.51
N LEU A 126 -2.90 12.71 6.36
CA LEU A 126 -4.12 12.04 5.92
C LEU A 126 -5.16 13.04 5.40
N ALA A 127 -5.32 14.19 6.05
CA ALA A 127 -6.20 15.26 5.58
C ALA A 127 -5.73 15.85 4.23
N ALA A 128 -4.42 16.00 4.04
CA ALA A 128 -3.86 16.45 2.77
C ALA A 128 -4.12 15.44 1.63
N LEU A 129 -3.95 14.14 1.90
CA LEU A 129 -4.24 13.08 0.94
C LEU A 129 -5.74 12.95 0.64
N GLU A 130 -6.59 13.05 1.66
CA GLU A 130 -8.04 13.07 1.48
C GLU A 130 -8.42 14.23 0.56
N ARG A 131 -7.91 15.44 0.81
CA ARG A 131 -8.22 16.61 -0.02
C ARG A 131 -7.80 16.43 -1.47
N GLU A 132 -6.65 15.83 -1.72
CA GLU A 132 -6.12 15.62 -3.08
C GLU A 132 -6.83 14.49 -3.83
N TYR A 133 -7.21 13.42 -3.11
CA TYR A 133 -7.77 12.19 -3.68
C TYR A 133 -9.21 11.92 -3.24
N TRP A 134 -9.96 12.96 -2.86
CA TRP A 134 -11.31 12.84 -2.31
C TRP A 134 -12.23 12.01 -3.21
N PHE A 135 -12.11 12.16 -4.53
CA PHE A 135 -12.90 11.41 -5.52
C PHE A 135 -12.68 9.89 -5.46
N ALA A 136 -11.55 9.41 -4.93
CA ALA A 136 -11.18 7.99 -4.93
C ALA A 136 -11.43 7.30 -3.57
N VAL A 137 -11.74 8.03 -2.51
CA VAL A 137 -11.79 7.49 -1.14
C VAL A 137 -12.94 8.05 -0.32
N THR A 138 -13.34 7.33 0.72
CA THR A 138 -14.27 7.83 1.74
C THR A 138 -13.58 7.91 3.10
N ARG A 139 -13.91 8.94 3.89
CA ARG A 139 -13.37 9.11 5.26
C ARG A 139 -13.59 7.89 6.15
N CYS A 140 -14.77 7.29 6.03
CA CYS A 140 -15.14 6.06 6.76
C CYS A 140 -14.15 4.92 6.50
N GLN A 141 -13.78 4.70 5.24
CA GLN A 141 -12.81 3.66 4.89
C GLN A 141 -11.38 4.04 5.28
N MET A 142 -10.98 5.32 5.14
CA MET A 142 -9.68 5.80 5.62
C MET A 142 -9.51 5.53 7.12
N ALA A 143 -10.53 5.87 7.92
CA ALA A 143 -10.55 5.61 9.35
C ALA A 143 -10.51 4.11 9.66
N ALA A 144 -11.31 3.30 8.98
CA ALA A 144 -11.32 1.85 9.16
C ALA A 144 -9.95 1.21 8.90
N VAL A 145 -9.27 1.62 7.83
CA VAL A 145 -7.91 1.11 7.50
C VAL A 145 -6.89 1.57 8.54
N PHE A 146 -6.93 2.83 8.97
CA PHE A 146 -6.07 3.34 10.04
C PHE A 146 -6.25 2.54 11.34
N LEU A 147 -7.50 2.33 11.75
CA LEU A 147 -7.84 1.63 12.99
C LEU A 147 -7.51 0.13 12.92
N GLU A 148 -7.74 -0.50 11.76
CA GLU A 148 -7.31 -1.88 11.51
C GLU A 148 -5.79 -2.01 11.70
N ALA A 149 -5.01 -1.06 11.18
CA ALA A 149 -3.56 -1.05 11.34
C ALA A 149 -3.13 -0.87 12.81
N VAL A 150 -3.81 0.00 13.56
CA VAL A 150 -3.60 0.15 15.01
C VAL A 150 -3.86 -1.17 15.75
N VAL A 151 -4.91 -1.91 15.37
CA VAL A 151 -5.22 -3.22 15.99
C VAL A 151 -4.11 -4.24 15.71
N TRP A 152 -3.50 -4.22 14.53
CA TRP A 152 -2.36 -5.10 14.20
C TRP A 152 -1.10 -4.83 15.05
N MET A 153 -1.00 -3.67 15.72
CA MET A 153 0.09 -3.41 16.67
C MET A 153 0.00 -4.29 17.93
N LEU A 154 -1.19 -4.77 18.31
CA LEU A 154 -1.34 -5.63 19.48
C LEU A 154 -0.63 -6.99 19.34
N PRO A 155 -0.87 -7.81 18.29
CA PRO A 155 -0.10 -9.03 18.11
C PRO A 155 1.38 -8.75 17.87
N LEU A 156 1.72 -7.65 17.19
CA LEU A 156 3.12 -7.26 16.99
C LEU A 156 3.85 -7.01 18.32
N THR A 157 3.23 -6.27 19.24
CA THR A 157 3.83 -6.00 20.56
C THR A 157 3.99 -7.27 21.39
N VAL A 158 3.07 -8.23 21.28
CA VAL A 158 3.24 -9.55 21.91
C VAL A 158 4.42 -10.32 21.31
N VAL A 159 4.55 -10.34 19.98
CA VAL A 159 5.69 -10.98 19.30
C VAL A 159 7.01 -10.30 19.71
N LEU A 160 7.02 -8.98 19.77
CA LEU A 160 8.19 -8.21 20.21
C LEU A 160 8.55 -8.51 21.67
N LEU A 161 7.57 -8.60 22.56
CA LEU A 161 7.78 -8.96 23.96
C LEU A 161 8.38 -10.37 24.10
N ILE A 162 7.88 -11.33 23.32
CA ILE A 162 8.44 -12.69 23.29
C ILE A 162 9.89 -12.65 22.78
N TYR A 163 10.16 -11.93 21.70
CA TYR A 163 11.52 -11.75 21.18
C TYR A 163 12.46 -11.16 22.25
N LEU A 164 12.03 -10.12 22.96
CA LEU A 164 12.83 -9.50 24.01
C LEU A 164 13.12 -10.50 25.14
N LEU A 165 12.09 -11.12 25.71
CA LEU A 165 12.23 -11.98 26.89
C LEU A 165 12.90 -13.33 26.64
N PHE A 166 12.67 -13.94 25.47
CA PHE A 166 13.08 -15.33 25.21
C PHE A 166 14.21 -15.46 24.18
N LEU A 167 14.49 -14.43 23.38
CA LEU A 167 15.55 -14.48 22.38
C LEU A 167 16.67 -13.49 22.73
N LYS A 168 16.36 -12.21 22.92
CA LYS A 168 17.39 -11.18 23.13
C LYS A 168 18.14 -11.34 24.46
N GLU A 169 17.40 -11.37 25.57
CA GLU A 169 18.01 -11.47 26.91
C GLU A 169 18.84 -12.76 27.10
N PRO A 170 18.35 -13.97 26.73
CA PRO A 170 19.10 -15.20 26.96
C PRO A 170 20.35 -15.34 26.08
N MET A 171 20.39 -14.67 24.92
CA MET A 171 21.56 -14.70 24.04
C MET A 171 22.68 -13.77 24.50
N GLY A 172 22.45 -12.90 25.51
CA GLY A 172 23.48 -12.01 26.06
C GLY A 172 24.13 -11.09 25.02
N LEU A 173 23.38 -10.72 23.97
CA LEU A 173 23.92 -9.91 22.88
C LEU A 173 24.32 -8.52 23.40
N PRO A 174 25.47 -7.99 22.97
CA PRO A 174 25.90 -6.66 23.40
C PRO A 174 24.88 -5.59 22.97
N GLU A 175 24.44 -4.78 23.93
CA GLU A 175 23.39 -3.77 23.71
C GLU A 175 23.90 -2.50 23.05
N THR A 176 25.21 -2.24 23.13
CA THR A 176 25.88 -1.03 22.63
C THR A 176 27.24 -1.37 22.02
N GLY A 177 27.75 -0.49 21.16
CA GLY A 177 29.04 -0.65 20.50
C GLY A 177 28.97 -0.95 19.00
N LEU A 178 30.14 -0.87 18.34
CA LEU A 178 30.32 -1.07 16.89
C LEU A 178 31.02 -2.39 16.55
N CYS A 179 30.84 -3.41 17.37
CA CYS A 179 31.39 -4.75 17.15
C CYS A 179 30.62 -5.51 16.04
N ALA A 180 31.20 -6.58 15.50
CA ALA A 180 30.54 -7.39 14.46
C ALA A 180 29.22 -8.00 14.95
N GLU A 181 29.19 -8.50 16.18
CA GLU A 181 27.97 -9.04 16.82
C GLU A 181 26.92 -7.95 17.05
N CYS A 182 27.35 -6.75 17.45
CA CYS A 182 26.53 -5.56 17.67
C CYS A 182 25.83 -5.16 16.37
N LEU A 183 26.60 -5.02 15.28
CA LEU A 183 26.07 -4.69 13.95
C LEU A 183 25.11 -5.76 13.42
N GLY A 184 25.42 -7.05 13.66
CA GLY A 184 24.51 -8.15 13.35
C GLY A 184 23.20 -8.05 14.12
N GLY A 185 23.26 -7.72 15.42
CA GLY A 185 22.09 -7.49 16.26
C GLY A 185 21.24 -6.32 15.80
N TYR A 186 21.86 -5.17 15.50
CA TYR A 186 21.15 -4.00 14.95
C TYR A 186 20.51 -4.30 13.61
N ALA A 187 21.20 -5.01 12.71
CA ALA A 187 20.65 -5.38 11.41
C ALA A 187 19.46 -6.35 11.54
N PHE A 188 19.56 -7.34 12.42
CA PHE A 188 18.44 -8.25 12.69
C PHE A 188 17.24 -7.49 13.26
N GLN A 189 17.47 -6.61 14.23
CA GLN A 189 16.42 -5.79 14.82
C GLN A 189 15.78 -4.85 13.79
N ALA A 190 16.58 -4.20 12.96
CA ALA A 190 16.10 -3.22 11.98
C ALA A 190 15.37 -3.86 10.78
N TYR A 191 15.95 -4.89 10.16
CA TYR A 191 15.39 -5.46 8.94
C TYR A 191 14.38 -6.57 9.20
N VAL A 192 14.56 -7.37 10.25
CA VAL A 192 13.69 -8.54 10.50
C VAL A 192 12.62 -8.19 11.52
N VAL A 193 13.00 -7.70 12.70
CA VAL A 193 12.04 -7.47 13.79
C VAL A 193 11.15 -6.26 13.51
N ALA A 194 11.74 -5.11 13.21
CA ALA A 194 10.98 -3.89 12.88
C ALA A 194 10.52 -3.92 11.42
N GLY A 195 11.46 -3.83 10.47
CA GLY A 195 11.18 -3.70 9.04
C GLY A 195 10.24 -4.78 8.50
N LEU A 196 10.63 -6.06 8.56
CA LEU A 196 9.83 -7.13 7.96
C LEU A 196 8.47 -7.32 8.64
N LEU A 197 8.42 -7.44 9.97
CA LEU A 197 7.15 -7.72 10.66
C LEU A 197 6.17 -6.56 10.51
N GLU A 198 6.62 -5.32 10.67
CA GLU A 198 5.73 -4.17 10.55
C GLU A 198 5.25 -3.96 9.12
N GLU A 199 6.14 -4.02 8.13
CA GLU A 199 5.74 -3.84 6.74
C GLU A 199 4.85 -4.99 6.26
N ALA A 200 5.06 -6.22 6.77
CA ALA A 200 4.17 -7.34 6.50
C ALA A 200 2.75 -7.12 7.05
N LEU A 201 2.61 -6.58 8.26
CA LEU A 201 1.28 -6.28 8.83
C LEU A 201 0.59 -5.11 8.13
N LYS A 202 1.34 -4.07 7.72
CA LYS A 202 0.83 -3.02 6.83
C LYS A 202 0.36 -3.61 5.50
N TYR A 203 1.16 -4.51 4.90
CA TYR A 203 0.80 -5.24 3.70
C TYR A 203 -0.49 -6.05 3.87
N VAL A 204 -0.67 -6.79 4.97
CA VAL A 204 -1.92 -7.53 5.23
C VAL A 204 -3.11 -6.57 5.28
N THR A 205 -2.98 -5.46 6.01
CA THR A 205 -4.04 -4.43 6.15
C THR A 205 -4.47 -3.89 4.79
N ILE A 206 -3.50 -3.54 3.92
CA ILE A 206 -3.77 -2.97 2.60
C ILE A 206 -4.26 -4.07 1.64
N ARG A 207 -3.67 -5.27 1.69
CA ARG A 207 -4.02 -6.41 0.83
C ARG A 207 -5.47 -6.83 1.01
N ARG A 208 -6.00 -6.75 2.24
CA ARG A 208 -7.40 -7.01 2.55
C ARG A 208 -8.37 -6.04 1.88
N GLN A 209 -7.91 -4.87 1.45
CA GLN A 209 -8.75 -3.92 0.71
C GLN A 209 -8.96 -4.33 -0.74
N LEU A 210 -8.06 -5.13 -1.31
CA LEU A 210 -8.12 -5.49 -2.73
C LEU A 210 -9.41 -6.23 -3.08
N GLY A 211 -9.98 -5.89 -4.23
CA GLY A 211 -11.23 -6.46 -4.71
C GLY A 211 -12.48 -6.01 -3.95
N LYS A 212 -12.36 -5.16 -2.93
CA LYS A 212 -13.56 -4.57 -2.29
C LYS A 212 -14.28 -3.64 -3.27
N PRO A 213 -15.63 -3.55 -3.21
CA PRO A 213 -16.41 -2.75 -4.17
C PRO A 213 -16.07 -1.26 -4.21
N HIS A 214 -15.50 -0.69 -3.14
CA HIS A 214 -15.09 0.72 -3.11
C HIS A 214 -13.70 0.97 -3.68
N ILE A 215 -12.94 -0.06 -4.07
CA ILE A 215 -11.64 0.09 -4.74
C ILE A 215 -11.85 0.18 -6.24
N GLN A 216 -12.28 1.36 -6.69
CA GLN A 216 -12.54 1.66 -8.10
C GLN A 216 -11.38 2.41 -8.77
N ASP A 217 -10.51 3.03 -7.98
CA ASP A 217 -9.38 3.83 -8.46
C ASP A 217 -8.07 3.39 -7.78
N PRO A 218 -6.94 3.24 -8.51
CA PRO A 218 -5.64 2.86 -7.92
C PRO A 218 -5.14 3.84 -6.86
N ARG A 219 -5.52 5.12 -6.91
CA ARG A 219 -5.17 6.12 -5.90
C ARG A 219 -5.80 5.81 -4.54
N ALA A 220 -6.91 5.07 -4.50
CA ALA A 220 -7.48 4.61 -3.24
C ALA A 220 -6.49 3.76 -2.45
N LEU A 221 -5.78 2.83 -3.10
CA LEU A 221 -4.78 1.98 -2.45
C LEU A 221 -3.52 2.74 -2.04
N VAL A 222 -3.17 3.83 -2.74
CA VAL A 222 -2.11 4.77 -2.31
C VAL A 222 -2.51 5.44 -0.99
N VAL A 223 -3.72 5.96 -0.91
CA VAL A 223 -4.24 6.63 0.30
C VAL A 223 -4.40 5.64 1.45
N TYR A 224 -4.95 4.45 1.21
CA TYR A 224 -5.09 3.41 2.23
C TYR A 224 -3.75 2.85 2.69
N GLY A 225 -2.75 2.80 1.80
CA GLY A 225 -1.36 2.53 2.17
C GLY A 225 -0.83 3.53 3.19
N CYS A 226 -1.05 4.82 2.94
CA CYS A 226 -0.69 5.87 3.90
C CYS A 226 -1.51 5.77 5.21
N CYS A 227 -2.81 5.45 5.14
CA CYS A 227 -3.65 5.27 6.34
C CYS A 227 -3.13 4.16 7.25
N ALA A 228 -2.78 3.00 6.66
CA ALA A 228 -2.23 1.88 7.42
C ALA A 228 -0.89 2.25 8.07
N ALA A 229 0.00 2.88 7.32
CA ALA A 229 1.28 3.35 7.83
C ALA A 229 1.16 4.41 8.94
N ALA A 230 0.26 5.37 8.76
CA ALA A 230 -0.02 6.40 9.76
C ALA A 230 -0.51 5.79 11.08
N GLY A 231 -1.33 4.73 11.03
CA GLY A 231 -1.77 3.99 12.21
C GLY A 231 -0.60 3.41 13.02
N PHE A 232 0.34 2.73 12.35
CA PHE A 232 1.57 2.21 12.97
C PHE A 232 2.40 3.34 13.58
N ALA A 233 2.69 4.37 12.77
CA ALA A 233 3.55 5.47 13.18
C ALA A 233 2.99 6.25 14.38
N THR A 234 1.66 6.44 14.44
CA THR A 234 1.00 7.08 15.58
C THR A 234 1.14 6.26 16.85
N VAL A 235 0.89 4.94 16.82
CA VAL A 235 1.00 4.08 18.02
C VAL A 235 2.43 4.09 18.55
N GLU A 236 3.42 3.93 17.67
CA GLU A 236 4.81 3.97 18.09
C GLU A 236 5.19 5.33 18.66
N ASN A 237 4.82 6.43 17.99
CA ASN A 237 5.18 7.76 18.46
C ASN A 237 4.52 8.09 19.82
N ILE A 238 3.31 7.59 20.08
CA ILE A 238 2.69 7.64 21.40
C ILE A 238 3.57 6.92 22.44
N GLY A 239 4.08 5.71 22.12
CA GLY A 239 4.96 4.95 23.01
C GLY A 239 6.23 5.71 23.41
N TYR A 240 6.94 6.29 22.44
CA TYR A 240 8.17 7.07 22.69
C TYR A 240 7.93 8.36 23.48
N VAL A 241 6.79 8.99 23.23
CA VAL A 241 6.43 10.20 23.92
C VAL A 241 5.93 9.92 25.34
N ALA A 242 5.20 8.81 25.54
CA ALA A 242 4.76 8.34 26.85
C ALA A 242 5.93 7.96 27.77
N SER A 243 7.10 7.59 27.22
CA SER A 243 8.32 7.37 27.98
C SER A 243 9.05 8.66 28.39
N GLY A 244 8.45 9.84 28.16
CA GLY A 244 8.95 11.14 28.60
C GLY A 244 9.95 11.82 27.67
N ASN A 245 10.20 11.26 26.48
CA ASN A 245 11.25 11.77 25.60
C ASN A 245 10.70 12.68 24.48
N VAL A 246 10.42 13.94 24.84
CA VAL A 246 9.83 14.94 23.92
C VAL A 246 10.71 15.18 22.69
N ALA A 247 12.03 15.27 22.87
CA ALA A 247 12.97 15.49 21.78
C ALA A 247 12.94 14.34 20.76
N VAL A 248 12.88 13.09 21.25
CA VAL A 248 12.70 11.91 20.40
C VAL A 248 11.34 11.93 19.71
N GLY A 249 10.28 12.31 20.41
CA GLY A 249 8.94 12.47 19.84
C GLY A 249 8.90 13.46 18.66
N ILE A 250 9.57 14.61 18.79
CA ILE A 250 9.69 15.60 17.71
C ILE A 250 10.52 15.03 16.55
N ALA A 251 11.68 14.42 16.84
CA ALA A 251 12.53 13.83 15.81
C ALA A 251 11.79 12.75 15.02
N ARG A 252 11.03 11.88 15.70
CA ARG A 252 10.18 10.85 15.07
C ARG A 252 9.01 11.44 14.30
N ALA A 253 8.38 12.50 14.81
CA ALA A 253 7.33 13.21 14.07
C ALA A 253 7.86 13.78 12.75
N LEU A 254 9.12 14.22 12.69
CA LEU A 254 9.73 14.75 11.46
C LEU A 254 10.29 13.68 10.53
N THR A 255 10.64 12.50 11.04
CA THR A 255 11.38 11.49 10.27
C THR A 255 10.64 10.15 10.15
N SER A 256 10.30 9.52 11.28
CA SER A 256 9.63 8.23 11.34
C SER A 256 8.25 8.27 10.68
N ILE A 257 7.40 9.26 11.02
CA ILE A 257 6.04 9.35 10.44
C ILE A 257 6.10 9.45 8.90
N PRO A 258 6.88 10.36 8.29
CA PRO A 258 7.06 10.39 6.84
C PRO A 258 7.62 9.09 6.25
N LEU A 259 8.58 8.44 6.93
CA LEU A 259 9.13 7.16 6.49
C LEU A 259 8.07 6.07 6.44
N HIS A 260 7.29 5.86 7.50
CA HIS A 260 6.22 4.85 7.48
C HIS A 260 5.22 5.17 6.39
N CYS A 261 4.79 6.43 6.26
CA CYS A 261 3.88 6.83 5.19
C CYS A 261 4.47 6.50 3.81
N ALA A 262 5.77 6.69 3.63
CA ALA A 262 6.47 6.33 2.41
C ALA A 262 6.41 4.82 2.13
N THR A 263 6.72 3.97 3.12
CA THR A 263 6.67 2.51 2.93
C THR A 263 5.25 1.99 2.71
N GLY A 264 4.26 2.53 3.43
CA GLY A 264 2.85 2.22 3.23
C GLY A 264 2.34 2.61 1.83
N ILE A 265 2.70 3.81 1.35
CA ILE A 265 2.39 4.24 -0.02
C ILE A 265 3.06 3.32 -1.05
N PHE A 266 4.31 2.89 -0.82
CA PHE A 266 4.99 1.95 -1.71
C PHE A 266 4.18 0.65 -1.85
N ILE A 267 3.79 0.06 -0.73
CA ILE A 267 2.97 -1.16 -0.69
C ILE A 267 1.65 -0.93 -1.43
N GLY A 268 0.99 0.20 -1.16
CA GLY A 268 -0.25 0.62 -1.83
C GLY A 268 -0.10 0.73 -3.35
N CYS A 269 0.97 1.36 -3.84
CA CYS A 269 1.25 1.44 -5.28
C CYS A 269 1.47 0.06 -5.91
N MET A 270 2.20 -0.83 -5.25
CA MET A 270 2.44 -2.17 -5.79
C MET A 270 1.17 -3.02 -5.84
N LEU A 271 0.33 -2.93 -4.81
CA LEU A 271 -0.98 -3.58 -4.78
C LEU A 271 -1.96 -2.97 -5.78
N ALA A 272 -1.88 -1.67 -6.03
CA ALA A 272 -2.65 -1.02 -7.10
C ALA A 272 -2.24 -1.58 -8.47
N ARG A 273 -0.94 -1.71 -8.74
CA ARG A 273 -0.48 -2.36 -9.99
C ARG A 273 -0.94 -3.81 -10.08
N GLN A 274 -0.93 -4.54 -8.97
CA GLN A 274 -1.43 -5.93 -8.96
C GLN A 274 -2.91 -6.01 -9.35
N GLN A 275 -3.77 -5.15 -8.80
CA GLN A 275 -5.20 -5.16 -9.07
C GLN A 275 -5.56 -4.58 -10.44
N PHE A 276 -5.00 -3.42 -10.80
CA PHE A 276 -5.46 -2.64 -11.96
C PHE A 276 -4.64 -2.89 -13.23
N GLU A 277 -3.36 -3.28 -13.12
CA GLU A 277 -2.54 -3.66 -14.29
C GLU A 277 -2.55 -5.18 -14.54
N GLY A 278 -3.18 -5.97 -13.66
CA GLY A 278 -3.20 -7.44 -13.75
C GLY A 278 -1.83 -8.10 -13.55
N LYS A 279 -0.86 -7.39 -12.95
CA LYS A 279 0.49 -7.91 -12.73
C LYS A 279 0.54 -8.84 -11.52
N ALA A 280 1.15 -10.00 -11.68
CA ALA A 280 1.35 -10.93 -10.58
C ALA A 280 2.60 -10.55 -9.77
N TYR A 281 2.40 -9.85 -8.65
CA TYR A 281 3.45 -9.61 -7.65
C TYR A 281 3.24 -10.52 -6.44
N GLY A 282 4.29 -11.27 -6.07
CA GLY A 282 4.32 -12.03 -4.83
C GLY A 282 4.55 -11.14 -3.61
N PRO A 283 4.20 -11.59 -2.38
CA PRO A 283 4.41 -10.79 -1.16
C PRO A 283 5.84 -10.32 -0.97
N LEU A 284 6.83 -11.19 -1.24
CA LEU A 284 8.25 -10.84 -1.15
C LEU A 284 8.66 -9.70 -2.09
N GLN A 285 8.12 -9.68 -3.32
CA GLN A 285 8.42 -8.61 -4.28
C GLN A 285 7.83 -7.28 -3.84
N ILE A 286 6.66 -7.30 -3.20
CA ILE A 286 5.99 -6.11 -2.68
C ILE A 286 6.72 -5.57 -1.45
N LEU A 287 7.16 -6.48 -0.56
CA LEU A 287 7.76 -6.14 0.73
C LEU A 287 9.26 -5.83 0.65
N PHE A 288 9.99 -6.30 -0.36
CA PHE A 288 11.46 -6.14 -0.40
C PHE A 288 11.91 -4.68 -0.25
N ALA A 289 11.39 -3.76 -1.06
CA ALA A 289 11.78 -2.36 -1.00
C ALA A 289 11.27 -1.64 0.28
N PRO A 290 10.02 -1.79 0.73
CA PRO A 290 9.56 -1.28 2.02
C PRO A 290 10.43 -1.72 3.20
N VAL A 291 10.75 -3.01 3.28
CA VAL A 291 11.60 -3.57 4.35
C VAL A 291 13.01 -3.02 4.27
N LEU A 292 13.56 -2.89 3.07
CA LEU A 292 14.90 -2.31 2.88
C LEU A 292 14.92 -0.84 3.30
N ILE A 293 13.91 -0.04 2.92
CA ILE A 293 13.81 1.38 3.26
C ILE A 293 13.67 1.55 4.78
N HIS A 294 12.72 0.84 5.39
CA HIS A 294 12.46 0.92 6.83
C HIS A 294 13.66 0.40 7.63
N GLY A 295 14.16 -0.78 7.32
CA GLY A 295 15.31 -1.36 8.01
C GLY A 295 16.59 -0.56 7.81
N THR A 296 16.79 0.10 6.66
CA THR A 296 17.96 1.00 6.49
C THR A 296 17.86 2.21 7.40
N TYR A 297 16.68 2.82 7.50
CA TYR A 297 16.44 3.93 8.42
C TYR A 297 16.74 3.53 9.87
N ASP A 298 16.18 2.41 10.32
CA ASP A 298 16.40 1.91 11.69
C ASP A 298 17.86 1.53 11.93
N MET A 299 18.50 0.86 10.97
CA MET A 299 19.91 0.46 11.08
C MET A 299 20.84 1.68 11.25
N VAL A 300 20.58 2.76 10.49
CA VAL A 300 21.33 4.01 10.62
C VAL A 300 21.15 4.59 12.02
N LEU A 301 19.93 4.65 12.53
CA LEU A 301 19.66 5.20 13.86
C LEU A 301 20.26 4.33 14.97
N PHE A 302 20.11 3.00 14.90
CA PHE A 302 20.65 2.08 15.90
C PHE A 302 22.18 2.14 15.96
N THR A 303 22.84 2.12 14.80
CA THR A 303 24.30 2.14 14.73
C THR A 303 24.88 3.45 15.23
N THR A 304 24.24 4.59 14.93
CA THR A 304 24.77 5.90 15.32
C THR A 304 24.41 6.30 16.75
N SER A 305 23.25 5.88 17.24
CA SER A 305 22.75 6.24 18.56
C SER A 305 23.20 5.25 19.65
N TYR A 306 23.15 3.94 19.38
CA TYR A 306 23.54 2.89 20.34
C TYR A 306 24.94 2.31 20.06
N GLY A 307 25.41 2.37 18.80
CA GLY A 307 26.73 1.88 18.43
C GLY A 307 27.86 2.80 18.89
N SER A 308 27.88 4.06 18.44
CA SER A 308 28.87 5.05 18.88
C SER A 308 28.44 5.86 20.09
N GLY A 309 27.18 6.31 20.13
CA GLY A 309 26.69 7.27 21.13
C GLY A 309 27.33 8.67 21.07
N GLU A 310 28.32 8.88 20.20
CA GLU A 310 28.99 10.15 20.01
C GLU A 310 28.07 11.17 19.33
N ALA A 311 28.09 12.42 19.81
CA ALA A 311 27.18 13.46 19.34
C ALA A 311 27.27 13.71 17.82
N TRP A 312 28.48 13.69 17.24
CA TRP A 312 28.65 13.87 15.79
C TRP A 312 28.05 12.69 15.01
N ALA A 313 28.17 11.46 15.52
CA ALA A 313 27.63 10.28 14.85
C ALA A 313 26.11 10.28 14.87
N VAL A 314 25.48 10.69 15.96
CA VAL A 314 24.02 10.89 16.05
C VAL A 314 23.54 11.93 15.02
N VAL A 315 24.26 13.05 14.90
CA VAL A 315 23.94 14.09 13.90
C VAL A 315 24.09 13.53 12.47
N THR A 316 25.18 12.82 12.18
CA THR A 316 25.37 12.15 10.88
C THR A 316 24.27 11.14 10.60
N GLY A 317 23.87 10.35 11.60
CA GLY A 317 22.76 9.39 11.52
C GLY A 317 21.43 10.05 11.19
N PHE A 318 21.14 11.18 11.82
CA PHE A 318 19.94 11.96 11.50
C PHE A 318 19.92 12.42 10.04
N PHE A 319 21.01 12.99 9.52
CA PHE A 319 21.07 13.41 8.11
C PHE A 319 21.02 12.24 7.14
N ALA A 320 21.64 11.11 7.48
CA ALA A 320 21.53 9.87 6.70
C ALA A 320 20.10 9.33 6.68
N ALA A 321 19.38 9.35 7.81
CA ALA A 321 17.97 8.99 7.89
C ALA A 321 17.09 9.90 7.03
N VAL A 322 17.32 11.23 7.08
CA VAL A 322 16.65 12.20 6.20
C VAL A 322 16.95 11.91 4.72
N PHE A 323 18.19 11.56 4.38
CA PHE A 323 18.55 11.19 3.01
C PHE A 323 17.78 9.96 2.53
N VAL A 324 17.67 8.90 3.35
CA VAL A 324 16.85 7.71 3.04
C VAL A 324 15.40 8.10 2.77
N ILE A 325 14.82 8.98 3.59
CA ILE A 325 13.45 9.48 3.41
C ILE A 325 13.32 10.23 2.08
N VAL A 326 14.21 11.18 1.80
CA VAL A 326 14.18 11.98 0.57
C VAL A 326 14.25 11.09 -0.67
N VAL A 327 15.20 10.14 -0.72
CA VAL A 327 15.32 9.18 -1.82
C VAL A 327 14.04 8.35 -1.97
N SER A 328 13.46 7.90 -0.85
CA SER A 328 12.20 7.15 -0.86
C SER A 328 11.07 7.97 -1.47
N TYR A 329 10.90 9.24 -1.09
CA TYR A 329 9.88 10.12 -1.67
C TYR A 329 10.09 10.41 -3.16
N PHE A 330 11.35 10.48 -3.64
CA PHE A 330 11.61 10.57 -5.08
C PHE A 330 11.12 9.33 -5.84
N ILE A 331 11.39 8.14 -5.32
CA ILE A 331 10.91 6.87 -5.90
C ILE A 331 9.38 6.81 -5.87
N LEU A 332 8.77 7.15 -4.73
CA LEU A 332 7.31 7.15 -4.58
C LEU A 332 6.63 8.12 -5.51
N ARG A 333 7.17 9.33 -5.67
CA ARG A 333 6.64 10.31 -6.62
C ARG A 333 6.59 9.71 -8.02
N GLN A 334 7.63 9.00 -8.45
CA GLN A 334 7.63 8.34 -9.76
C GLN A 334 6.55 7.25 -9.85
N MET A 335 6.39 6.43 -8.81
CA MET A 335 5.37 5.37 -8.77
C MET A 335 3.93 5.92 -8.81
N VAL A 336 3.64 6.96 -8.01
CA VAL A 336 2.32 7.59 -7.96
C VAL A 336 2.01 8.31 -9.28
N VAL A 337 2.97 9.04 -9.84
CA VAL A 337 2.79 9.71 -11.15
C VAL A 337 2.58 8.70 -12.27
N ASP A 338 3.27 7.55 -12.25
CA ASP A 338 3.05 6.47 -13.21
C ASP A 338 1.62 5.92 -13.13
N LEU A 339 1.08 5.70 -11.92
CA LEU A 339 -0.32 5.30 -11.74
C LEU A 339 -1.30 6.36 -12.26
N GLN A 340 -1.06 7.63 -11.92
CA GLN A 340 -1.90 8.75 -12.38
C GLN A 340 -1.92 8.91 -13.90
N ARG A 341 -0.80 8.61 -14.57
CA ARG A 341 -0.69 8.68 -16.04
C ARG A 341 -1.41 7.53 -16.72
N LYS A 342 -1.41 6.35 -16.12
CA LYS A 342 -2.02 5.15 -16.70
C LYS A 342 -3.52 5.08 -16.50
N PHE A 343 -4.02 5.58 -15.38
CA PHE A 343 -5.42 5.40 -14.97
C PHE A 343 -6.14 6.75 -14.83
N PRO A 344 -7.16 7.02 -15.66
CA PRO A 344 -7.98 8.22 -15.49
C PRO A 344 -8.71 8.19 -14.14
N PRO A 345 -9.00 9.36 -13.53
CA PRO A 345 -9.78 9.44 -12.29
C PRO A 345 -11.16 8.82 -12.42
N VAL A 346 -11.50 7.95 -11.47
CA VAL A 346 -12.84 7.39 -11.29
C VAL A 346 -13.45 7.98 -10.03
N ASP A 347 -14.59 8.66 -10.16
CA ASP A 347 -15.31 9.26 -9.04
C ASP A 347 -16.13 8.20 -8.29
N LEU A 348 -15.62 7.77 -7.14
CA LEU A 348 -16.25 6.81 -6.25
C LEU A 348 -17.57 7.34 -5.67
N HIS A 349 -17.66 8.64 -5.38
CA HIS A 349 -18.87 9.23 -4.81
C HIS A 349 -20.02 9.19 -5.80
N PHE A 350 -19.74 9.52 -7.06
CA PHE A 350 -20.71 9.37 -8.14
C PHE A 350 -21.21 7.93 -8.28
N LEU A 351 -20.31 6.93 -8.20
CA LEU A 351 -20.69 5.52 -8.30
C LEU A 351 -21.54 5.04 -7.10
N ILE A 352 -21.28 5.58 -5.91
CA ILE A 352 -22.11 5.32 -4.72
C ILE A 352 -23.50 5.94 -4.90
N ASP A 353 -23.57 7.19 -5.34
CA ASP A 353 -24.84 7.91 -5.54
C ASP A 353 -25.68 7.29 -6.67
N ALA A 354 -25.03 6.75 -7.70
CA ALA A 354 -25.66 5.99 -8.78
C ALA A 354 -26.11 4.58 -8.35
N GLY A 355 -25.75 4.13 -7.14
CA GLY A 355 -26.07 2.79 -6.63
C GLY A 355 -25.28 1.65 -7.29
N GLU A 356 -24.22 1.97 -8.05
CA GLU A 356 -23.36 0.98 -8.71
C GLU A 356 -22.38 0.35 -7.72
N VAL A 357 -21.97 1.11 -6.70
CA VAL A 357 -21.13 0.67 -5.61
C VAL A 357 -21.93 0.76 -4.31
N PRO A 358 -21.97 -0.29 -3.47
CA PRO A 358 -22.65 -0.21 -2.19
C PRO A 358 -21.98 0.83 -1.30
N VAL A 359 -22.80 1.62 -0.60
CA VAL A 359 -22.32 2.51 0.45
C VAL A 359 -21.47 1.66 1.42
N PRO A 360 -20.22 2.05 1.71
CA PRO A 360 -19.39 1.30 2.64
C PRO A 360 -20.12 1.16 3.98
N SER A 361 -20.47 -0.06 4.37
CA SER A 361 -21.38 -0.33 5.49
C SER A 361 -20.88 0.32 6.79
N ALA A 362 -21.74 1.10 7.43
CA ALA A 362 -21.49 1.83 8.67
C ALA A 362 -21.14 0.93 9.88
N SER A 363 -21.32 -0.39 9.79
CA SER A 363 -20.96 -1.34 10.85
C SER A 363 -19.48 -1.28 11.26
N CYS A 364 -18.60 -0.82 10.38
CA CYS A 364 -17.18 -0.59 10.71
C CYS A 364 -16.92 0.78 11.37
N CYS A 365 -17.76 1.80 11.08
CA CYS A 365 -17.67 3.12 11.71
C CYS A 365 -18.35 3.18 13.08
N CYS A 366 -19.48 2.49 13.28
CA CYS A 366 -20.24 2.56 14.52
C CYS A 366 -19.56 1.84 15.70
N HIS A 367 -18.68 0.87 15.47
CA HIS A 367 -17.95 0.20 16.56
C HIS A 367 -16.74 0.99 17.08
N VAL A 368 -16.24 1.98 16.34
CA VAL A 368 -15.13 2.85 16.77
C VAL A 368 -15.59 4.29 17.08
N ALA A 369 -16.77 4.68 16.62
CA ALA A 369 -17.37 6.00 16.86
C ALA A 369 -17.82 6.26 18.32
N SER A 370 -17.72 5.29 19.24
CA SER A 370 -17.98 5.57 20.67
C SER A 370 -16.91 6.44 21.33
N ALA A 371 -15.83 6.82 20.63
CA ALA A 371 -14.76 7.66 21.17
C ALA A 371 -14.58 9.05 20.51
N LEU A 372 -15.16 9.34 19.33
CA LEU A 372 -14.98 10.65 18.67
C LEU A 372 -16.23 11.06 17.84
N PRO A 373 -16.91 12.18 18.16
CA PRO A 373 -18.22 12.55 17.60
C PRO A 373 -18.15 13.34 16.28
N LEU A 374 -17.17 13.09 15.40
CA LEU A 374 -16.95 13.93 14.20
C LEU A 374 -17.27 13.27 12.84
N CYS A 375 -17.78 12.03 12.81
CA CYS A 375 -17.91 11.27 11.56
C CYS A 375 -19.32 11.25 10.93
N CYS A 376 -20.27 12.04 11.42
CA CYS A 376 -21.61 12.13 10.82
C CYS A 376 -22.07 13.58 10.74
N ILE A 377 -21.58 14.31 9.75
CA ILE A 377 -22.29 15.47 9.21
C ILE A 377 -22.58 15.12 7.75
N LYS A 378 -23.88 14.96 7.47
CA LYS A 378 -24.44 14.77 6.13
C LYS A 378 -24.19 15.99 5.25
#